data_AF-A0A8T0EAK4-F1
#
_entry.id   AF-A0A8T0EAK4-F1
#
_cell.length_a   1.000
_cell.length_b   1.000
_cell.length_c   1.000
_cell.angle_alpha   90.00
_cell.angle_beta   90.00
_cell.angle_gamma   90.00
#
_symmetry.space_group_name_H-M   'P 1'
#
loop_
_entity.id
_entity.type
_entity.pdbx_description
1 polymer ?
#
loop_
_entity_poly.entity_id
_entity_poly.type
_entity_poly.pdbx_seq_one_letter_code
_entity_poly.pdbx_strand_id
1 'polypeptide(L)'
;MSNEIFKVLGMNEEWRGGDVRLYSGGGQKVNILKEAMKKYWEKEDLIIMFVDSYDVIFMAGPEEILKKFHKTKSKVLFSAEGFCWPDASLAESYPKVEKGKRFLNSGGFMGYAPYINEIVTSSPLKDEDDDQLFYTKIYLDEDIRKKWTIKLDHKAEIFQNLNGAVGDVELRFSDTDSYLYNTAYGTTPLVVHGNGASKIALNSLGNYLAKSWIPKKNCLACSEDTITLETFKVKQKPHVILAVFVERPTPFLKEFFERLLLLDYPKERMDLFVHCGAEYHKDDVDNFLSTHQHKYNSVTYLKIEQGYKEWHARNLGLEECTKVNCDYYFALDSHAMLTNPDALRLLIEQNRRVLAPLLVRPNRLWSNFWGALSADGFYARSVDYVDIVKRKRK
;
A
#
# COMPACT_ATOMS: atom_id res chain seq x y z
N MET A 1 -20.05 -15.12 -22.35
CA MET A 1 -19.09 -15.54 -21.30
C MET A 1 -18.31 -14.31 -20.92
N SER A 2 -18.42 -13.84 -19.68
CA SER A 2 -17.57 -12.75 -19.19
C SER A 2 -16.12 -13.22 -19.26
N ASN A 3 -15.27 -12.55 -20.05
CA ASN A 3 -13.83 -12.77 -20.03
C ASN A 3 -13.30 -12.25 -18.69
N GLU A 4 -13.37 -13.09 -17.66
CA GLU A 4 -12.80 -12.79 -16.34
C GLU A 4 -11.27 -12.83 -16.48
N ILE A 5 -10.64 -11.65 -16.47
CA ILE A 5 -9.19 -11.46 -16.68
C ILE A 5 -8.40 -11.76 -15.39
N PHE A 6 -9.04 -11.61 -14.22
CA PHE A 6 -8.44 -11.84 -12.91
C PHE A 6 -9.30 -12.78 -12.08
N LYS A 7 -8.65 -13.70 -11.37
CA LYS A 7 -9.30 -14.59 -10.42
C LYS A 7 -8.53 -14.58 -9.10
N VAL A 8 -9.16 -14.06 -8.05
CA VAL A 8 -8.59 -14.08 -6.70
C VAL A 8 -8.85 -15.45 -6.08
N LEU A 9 -7.81 -16.09 -5.55
CA LEU A 9 -7.88 -17.38 -4.88
C LEU A 9 -7.65 -17.20 -3.37
N GLY A 10 -8.30 -18.02 -2.54
CA GLY A 10 -8.14 -17.95 -1.08
C GLY A 10 -8.86 -16.77 -0.40
N MET A 11 -9.75 -16.06 -1.10
CA MET A 11 -10.52 -14.97 -0.49
C MET A 11 -11.42 -15.53 0.62
N ASN A 12 -11.37 -14.93 1.81
CA ASN A 12 -12.06 -15.37 3.03
C ASN A 12 -11.58 -16.72 3.60
N GLU A 13 -10.48 -17.27 3.08
CA GLU A 13 -9.83 -18.42 3.70
C GLU A 13 -8.80 -17.96 4.74
N GLU A 14 -8.64 -18.75 5.80
CA GLU A 14 -7.63 -18.51 6.81
C GLU A 14 -6.23 -18.74 6.23
N TRP A 15 -5.31 -17.80 6.47
CA TRP A 15 -3.92 -17.94 6.06
C TRP A 15 -3.16 -18.93 6.97
N ARG A 16 -2.63 -19.98 6.37
CA ARG A 16 -1.86 -21.09 7.00
C ARG A 16 -0.47 -21.25 6.39
N GLY A 17 0.01 -20.24 5.68
CA GLY A 17 1.31 -20.26 5.03
C GLY A 17 2.48 -19.77 5.88
N GLY A 18 2.35 -19.75 7.21
CA GLY A 18 3.34 -19.17 8.13
C GLY A 18 3.47 -17.64 8.07
N ASP A 19 4.40 -17.06 8.84
CA ASP A 19 4.68 -15.62 8.81
C ASP A 19 5.71 -15.26 7.73
N VAL A 20 5.23 -15.16 6.48
CA VAL A 20 6.03 -14.85 5.28
C VAL A 20 6.71 -13.47 5.30
N ARG A 21 6.44 -12.64 6.31
CA ARG A 21 7.15 -11.37 6.52
C ARG A 21 8.49 -11.57 7.22
N LEU A 22 8.61 -12.63 8.01
CA LEU A 22 9.78 -12.90 8.86
C LEU A 22 10.56 -14.13 8.38
N TYR A 23 9.88 -15.15 7.85
CA TYR A 23 10.46 -16.45 7.53
C TYR A 23 9.98 -16.98 6.17
N SER A 24 10.57 -18.10 5.76
CA SER A 24 10.12 -18.89 4.61
C SER A 24 8.73 -19.47 4.83
N GLY A 25 7.94 -19.62 3.75
CA GLY A 25 6.57 -20.14 3.82
C GLY A 25 5.77 -19.90 2.54
N GLY A 26 4.45 -19.88 2.66
CA GLY A 26 3.54 -19.56 1.55
C GLY A 26 3.14 -20.73 0.67
N GLY A 27 3.48 -21.97 1.01
CA GLY A 27 3.09 -23.19 0.31
C GLY A 27 1.58 -23.35 0.13
N GLN A 28 0.77 -22.77 1.02
CA GLN A 28 -0.68 -22.68 0.87
C GLN A 28 -1.08 -22.08 -0.49
N LYS A 29 -0.34 -21.09 -1.01
CA LYS A 29 -0.60 -20.48 -2.32
C LYS A 29 -0.48 -21.52 -3.45
N VAL A 30 0.53 -22.40 -3.37
CA VAL A 30 0.74 -23.47 -4.35
C VAL A 30 -0.39 -24.49 -4.27
N ASN A 31 -0.81 -24.88 -3.07
CA ASN A 31 -1.92 -25.81 -2.87
C ASN A 31 -3.25 -25.25 -3.41
N ILE A 32 -3.54 -23.99 -3.14
CA ILE A 32 -4.72 -23.30 -3.67
C ILE A 32 -4.64 -23.19 -5.21
N LEU A 33 -3.48 -22.83 -5.77
CA LEU A 33 -3.29 -22.76 -7.22
C LEU A 33 -3.47 -24.14 -7.86
N LYS A 34 -2.92 -25.20 -7.26
CA LYS A 34 -3.07 -26.59 -7.70
C LYS A 34 -4.54 -26.98 -7.80
N GLU A 35 -5.36 -26.65 -6.80
CA GLU A 35 -6.79 -26.90 -6.85
C GLU A 35 -7.49 -26.08 -7.95
N ALA A 36 -7.09 -24.83 -8.16
CA ALA A 36 -7.63 -23.99 -9.22
C ALA A 36 -7.29 -24.53 -10.63
N MET A 37 -6.10 -25.10 -10.81
CA MET A 37 -5.60 -25.62 -12.09
C MET A 37 -6.37 -26.83 -12.62
N LYS A 38 -7.08 -27.57 -11.76
CA LYS A 38 -7.97 -28.68 -12.15
C LYS A 38 -9.03 -28.28 -13.19
N LYS A 39 -9.39 -26.99 -13.26
CA LYS A 39 -10.36 -26.45 -14.23
C LYS A 39 -9.77 -26.06 -15.58
N TYR A 40 -8.44 -25.97 -15.68
CA TYR A 40 -7.75 -25.33 -16.79
C TYR A 40 -6.69 -26.21 -17.47
N TRP A 41 -6.30 -27.33 -16.85
CA TRP A 41 -5.16 -28.12 -17.29
C TRP A 41 -5.27 -28.68 -18.73
N GLU A 42 -6.47 -28.93 -19.24
CA GLU A 42 -6.70 -29.40 -20.63
C GLU A 42 -6.70 -28.26 -21.68
N LYS A 43 -6.64 -26.99 -21.24
CA LYS A 43 -6.73 -25.84 -22.15
C LYS A 43 -5.34 -25.47 -22.66
N GLU A 44 -4.91 -26.12 -23.74
CA GLU A 44 -3.55 -26.00 -24.27
C GLU A 44 -3.12 -24.57 -24.62
N ASP A 45 -4.03 -23.77 -25.18
CA ASP A 45 -3.74 -22.37 -25.59
C ASP A 45 -3.96 -21.35 -24.46
N LEU A 46 -4.49 -21.76 -23.31
CA LEU A 46 -4.72 -20.84 -22.20
C LEU A 46 -3.40 -20.53 -21.49
N ILE A 47 -3.05 -19.25 -21.42
CA ILE A 47 -1.92 -18.78 -20.63
C ILE A 47 -2.43 -18.29 -19.28
N ILE A 48 -1.82 -18.78 -18.21
CA ILE A 48 -2.10 -18.38 -16.83
C ILE A 48 -0.91 -17.62 -16.31
N MET A 49 -1.18 -16.48 -15.68
CA MET A 49 -0.22 -15.69 -14.94
C MET A 49 -0.57 -15.75 -13.47
N PHE A 50 0.35 -16.25 -12.66
CA PHE A 50 0.27 -16.17 -11.22
C PHE A 50 1.11 -14.98 -10.75
N VAL A 51 0.56 -14.18 -9.85
CA VAL A 51 1.27 -13.13 -9.13
C VAL A 51 0.79 -13.10 -7.69
N ASP A 52 1.66 -12.64 -6.79
CA ASP A 52 1.21 -12.13 -5.50
C ASP A 52 0.30 -10.90 -5.70
N SER A 53 -0.46 -10.51 -4.67
CA SER A 53 -1.47 -9.43 -4.81
C SER A 53 -1.27 -8.25 -3.87
N TYR A 54 -0.68 -8.45 -2.69
CA TYR A 54 -0.57 -7.38 -1.68
C TYR A 54 0.47 -6.34 -2.03
N ASP A 55 1.47 -6.71 -2.84
CA ASP A 55 2.62 -5.88 -3.18
C ASP A 55 3.01 -6.02 -4.66
N VAL A 56 2.00 -6.14 -5.51
CA VAL A 56 2.17 -6.21 -6.97
C VAL A 56 1.36 -5.13 -7.66
N ILE A 57 1.97 -4.46 -8.63
CA ILE A 57 1.32 -3.45 -9.47
C ILE A 57 1.48 -3.85 -10.94
N PHE A 58 0.37 -3.89 -11.67
CA PHE A 58 0.36 -4.05 -13.12
C PHE A 58 0.55 -2.72 -13.83
N MET A 59 1.47 -2.69 -14.80
CA MET A 59 1.77 -1.52 -15.62
C MET A 59 1.14 -1.60 -17.01
N ALA A 60 0.63 -2.76 -17.40
CA ALA A 60 0.02 -2.97 -18.71
C ALA A 60 -1.13 -3.98 -18.65
N GLY A 61 -1.99 -3.91 -19.66
CA GLY A 61 -3.04 -4.90 -19.87
C GLY A 61 -2.51 -6.23 -20.42
N PRO A 62 -3.39 -7.25 -20.52
CA PRO A 62 -3.00 -8.61 -20.89
C PRO A 62 -2.37 -8.72 -22.27
N GLU A 63 -2.78 -7.89 -23.24
CA GLU A 63 -2.25 -7.95 -24.61
C GLU A 63 -0.74 -7.68 -24.69
N GLU A 64 -0.24 -6.64 -24.02
CA GLU A 64 1.19 -6.31 -24.02
C GLU A 64 2.00 -7.32 -23.18
N ILE A 65 1.42 -7.85 -22.10
CA ILE A 65 2.03 -8.93 -21.32
C ILE A 65 2.21 -10.18 -22.18
N LEU A 66 1.16 -10.62 -22.87
CA LEU A 66 1.21 -11.79 -23.76
C LEU A 66 2.20 -11.59 -24.90
N LYS A 67 2.22 -10.40 -25.51
CA LYS A 67 3.19 -10.05 -26.57
C LYS A 67 4.64 -10.17 -26.09
N LYS A 68 4.98 -9.72 -24.87
CA LYS A 68 6.32 -9.91 -24.31
C LYS A 68 6.58 -11.39 -23.97
N PHE A 69 5.59 -12.09 -23.43
CA PHE A 69 5.71 -13.51 -23.11
C PHE A 69 6.01 -14.36 -24.35
N HIS A 70 5.28 -14.18 -25.45
CA HIS A 70 5.52 -14.92 -26.69
C HIS A 70 6.94 -14.70 -27.26
N LYS A 71 7.53 -13.50 -27.09
CA LYS A 71 8.92 -13.22 -27.51
C LYS A 71 9.95 -14.04 -26.75
N THR A 72 9.65 -14.45 -25.52
CA THR A 72 10.57 -15.28 -24.71
C THR A 72 10.71 -16.71 -25.24
N LYS A 73 9.71 -17.18 -26.02
CA LYS A 73 9.61 -18.55 -26.53
C LYS A 73 9.70 -19.62 -25.43
N SER A 74 9.38 -19.28 -24.18
CA SER A 74 9.23 -20.25 -23.09
C SER A 74 7.82 -20.81 -23.06
N LYS A 75 7.65 -22.02 -22.51
CA LYS A 75 6.31 -22.51 -22.15
C LYS A 75 5.91 -22.01 -20.75
N VAL A 76 6.89 -21.81 -19.87
CA VAL A 76 6.74 -21.20 -18.54
C VAL A 76 7.88 -20.21 -18.29
N LEU A 77 7.54 -19.02 -17.83
CA LEU A 77 8.46 -17.94 -17.49
C LEU A 77 8.24 -17.54 -16.04
N PHE A 78 9.28 -17.67 -15.22
CA PHE A 78 9.30 -17.12 -13.86
C PHE A 78 9.96 -15.74 -13.85
N SER A 79 9.58 -14.92 -12.87
CA SER A 79 10.34 -13.72 -12.55
C SER A 79 11.73 -14.06 -12.03
N ALA A 80 12.67 -13.13 -12.18
CA ALA A 80 14.06 -13.29 -11.73
C ALA A 80 14.43 -12.26 -10.67
N GLU A 81 15.31 -12.63 -9.74
CA GLU A 81 15.82 -11.74 -8.69
C GLU A 81 17.32 -11.90 -8.43
N GLY A 82 17.86 -10.98 -7.62
CA GLY A 82 19.29 -10.89 -7.32
C GLY A 82 19.78 -11.87 -6.26
N PHE A 83 18.89 -12.46 -5.46
CA PHE A 83 19.24 -13.30 -4.33
C PHE A 83 18.81 -14.76 -4.54
N CYS A 84 19.67 -15.70 -4.17
CA CYS A 84 19.31 -17.11 -4.09
C CYS A 84 18.71 -17.35 -2.70
N TRP A 85 17.38 -17.42 -2.63
CA TRP A 85 16.62 -17.55 -1.40
C TRP A 85 15.54 -18.64 -1.57
N PRO A 86 15.18 -19.39 -0.51
CA PRO A 86 15.72 -19.33 0.86
C PRO A 86 17.07 -20.02 1.04
N ASP A 87 17.41 -20.98 0.16
CA ASP A 87 18.65 -21.76 0.27
C ASP A 87 19.73 -21.20 -0.65
N ALA A 88 20.67 -20.45 -0.07
CA ALA A 88 21.78 -19.84 -0.80
C ALA A 88 22.78 -20.88 -1.37
N SER A 89 22.82 -22.10 -0.83
CA SER A 89 23.73 -23.16 -1.31
C SER A 89 23.38 -23.62 -2.73
N LEU A 90 22.13 -23.42 -3.16
CA LEU A 90 21.65 -23.77 -4.49
C LEU A 90 22.17 -22.84 -5.59
N ALA A 91 22.82 -21.72 -5.24
CA ALA A 91 23.27 -20.71 -6.20
C ALA A 91 24.23 -21.26 -7.26
N GLU A 92 25.04 -22.27 -6.94
CA GLU A 92 25.96 -22.91 -7.88
C GLU A 92 25.24 -23.76 -8.92
N SER A 93 24.11 -24.37 -8.55
CA SER A 93 23.28 -25.22 -9.42
C SER A 93 22.51 -24.44 -10.49
N TYR A 94 22.31 -23.13 -10.29
CA TYR A 94 21.66 -22.27 -11.28
C TYR A 94 22.52 -22.16 -12.55
N PRO A 95 21.93 -22.12 -13.76
CA PRO A 95 22.66 -21.77 -14.97
C PRO A 95 23.39 -20.43 -14.81
N LYS A 96 24.59 -20.30 -15.40
CA LYS A 96 25.29 -19.01 -15.46
C LYS A 96 24.56 -18.07 -16.41
N VAL A 97 24.45 -16.81 -16.03
CA VAL A 97 23.80 -15.75 -16.80
C VAL A 97 24.81 -14.63 -17.00
N GLU A 98 25.10 -14.27 -18.24
CA GLU A 98 26.06 -13.21 -18.56
C GLU A 98 25.54 -11.82 -18.17
N LYS A 99 24.25 -11.58 -18.39
CA LYS A 99 23.58 -10.30 -18.09
C LYS A 99 22.17 -10.56 -17.58
N GLY A 100 21.89 -10.03 -16.39
CA GLY A 100 20.56 -10.11 -15.77
C GLY A 100 20.60 -10.70 -14.37
N LYS A 101 19.43 -10.75 -13.75
CA LYS A 101 19.19 -11.42 -12.47
C LYS A 101 19.18 -12.94 -12.68
N ARG A 102 19.81 -13.70 -11.77
CA ARG A 102 20.13 -15.12 -11.99
C ARG A 102 19.13 -16.08 -11.37
N PHE A 103 18.49 -15.69 -10.27
CA PHE A 103 17.74 -16.61 -9.41
C PHE A 103 16.23 -16.46 -9.62
N LEU A 104 15.48 -17.54 -9.38
CA LEU A 104 14.03 -17.56 -9.52
C LEU A 104 13.36 -16.79 -8.36
N ASN A 105 12.28 -16.08 -8.66
CA ASN A 105 11.35 -15.58 -7.65
C ASN A 105 9.92 -16.09 -7.95
N SER A 106 9.24 -16.62 -6.93
CA SER A 106 7.92 -17.27 -7.07
C SER A 106 6.73 -16.31 -7.07
N GLY A 107 6.92 -15.05 -6.67
CA GLY A 107 5.83 -14.07 -6.57
C GLY A 107 5.29 -13.58 -7.91
N GLY A 108 5.88 -14.02 -9.02
CA GLY A 108 5.36 -13.79 -10.37
C GLY A 108 5.87 -14.81 -11.38
N PHE A 109 4.95 -15.48 -12.07
CA PHE A 109 5.26 -16.34 -13.20
C PHE A 109 4.07 -16.48 -14.15
N MET A 110 4.33 -16.90 -15.39
CA MET A 110 3.27 -17.17 -16.36
C MET A 110 3.64 -18.30 -17.31
N GLY A 111 2.64 -19.01 -17.79
CA GLY A 111 2.85 -20.11 -18.73
C GLY A 111 1.56 -20.71 -19.25
N TYR A 112 1.69 -21.63 -20.19
CA TYR A 112 0.54 -22.39 -20.71
C TYR A 112 -0.03 -23.31 -19.62
N ALA A 113 -1.35 -23.34 -19.50
CA ALA A 113 -2.08 -23.98 -18.41
C ALA A 113 -1.69 -25.46 -18.17
N PRO A 114 -1.48 -26.32 -19.19
CA PRO A 114 -1.05 -27.70 -18.95
C PRO A 114 0.29 -27.77 -18.20
N TYR A 115 1.25 -26.90 -18.53
CA TYR A 115 2.58 -26.91 -17.92
C TYR A 115 2.57 -26.30 -16.51
N ILE A 116 1.74 -25.28 -16.27
CA ILE A 116 1.52 -24.77 -14.92
C ILE A 116 0.92 -25.88 -14.03
N ASN A 117 -0.04 -26.66 -14.56
CA ASN A 117 -0.64 -27.78 -13.83
C ASN A 117 0.41 -28.85 -13.50
N GLU A 118 1.23 -29.26 -14.47
CA GLU A 118 2.34 -30.21 -14.23
C GLU A 118 3.31 -29.72 -13.14
N ILE A 119 3.67 -28.43 -13.15
CA ILE A 119 4.54 -27.85 -12.13
C ILE A 119 3.89 -27.90 -10.74
N VAL A 120 2.67 -27.40 -10.57
CA VAL A 120 2.03 -27.33 -9.24
C VAL A 120 1.58 -28.70 -8.70
N THR A 121 1.58 -29.73 -9.54
CA THR A 121 1.26 -31.10 -9.15
C THR A 121 2.49 -32.01 -9.00
N SER A 122 3.70 -31.52 -9.28
CA SER A 122 4.92 -32.35 -9.37
C SER A 122 5.32 -33.03 -8.07
N SER A 123 5.03 -32.42 -6.93
CA SER A 123 5.28 -32.99 -5.61
C SER A 123 4.30 -32.41 -4.56
N PRO A 124 4.01 -33.15 -3.48
CA PRO A 124 3.24 -32.60 -2.37
C PRO A 124 4.01 -31.47 -1.66
N LEU A 125 3.28 -30.51 -1.09
CA LEU A 125 3.80 -29.37 -0.35
C LEU A 125 2.86 -29.09 0.84
N LYS A 126 3.40 -28.87 2.04
CA LYS A 126 2.59 -28.43 3.19
C LYS A 126 2.29 -26.93 3.05
N ASP A 127 1.22 -26.48 3.70
CA ASP A 127 0.84 -25.06 3.63
C ASP A 127 1.95 -24.12 4.15
N GLU A 128 2.66 -24.56 5.20
CA GLU A 128 3.76 -23.84 5.85
C GLU A 128 5.09 -23.92 5.08
N ASP A 129 5.23 -24.85 4.12
CA ASP A 129 6.48 -25.02 3.38
C ASP A 129 6.72 -23.81 2.45
N ASP A 130 7.97 -23.63 2.02
CA ASP A 130 8.34 -22.48 1.20
C ASP A 130 7.97 -22.65 -0.29
N ASP A 131 7.14 -21.74 -0.81
CA ASP A 131 6.71 -21.76 -2.21
C ASP A 131 7.89 -21.51 -3.16
N GLN A 132 8.80 -20.58 -2.83
CA GLN A 132 9.97 -20.26 -3.65
C GLN A 132 10.95 -21.44 -3.76
N LEU A 133 11.20 -22.17 -2.67
CA LEU A 133 12.05 -23.35 -2.65
C LEU A 133 11.43 -24.49 -3.46
N PHE A 134 10.10 -24.66 -3.40
CA PHE A 134 9.37 -25.62 -4.23
C PHE A 134 9.63 -25.38 -5.72
N TYR A 135 9.41 -24.15 -6.21
CA TYR A 135 9.64 -23.82 -7.61
C TYR A 135 11.14 -23.83 -7.99
N THR A 136 12.01 -23.42 -7.07
CA THR A 136 13.48 -23.46 -7.28
C THR A 136 13.97 -24.88 -7.55
N LYS A 137 13.53 -25.87 -6.76
CA LYS A 137 13.93 -27.27 -6.95
C LYS A 137 13.50 -27.80 -8.33
N ILE A 138 12.29 -27.45 -8.77
CA ILE A 138 11.77 -27.81 -10.10
C ILE A 138 12.60 -27.15 -11.22
N TYR A 139 12.97 -25.88 -11.07
CA TYR A 139 13.77 -25.17 -12.07
C TYR A 139 15.22 -25.69 -12.15
N LEU A 140 15.77 -26.15 -11.03
CA LEU A 140 17.14 -26.66 -10.97
C LEU A 140 17.29 -28.06 -11.55
N ASP A 141 16.22 -28.85 -11.56
CA ASP A 141 16.17 -30.11 -12.31
C ASP A 141 16.30 -29.81 -13.82
N GLU A 142 17.42 -30.23 -14.40
CA GLU A 142 17.75 -29.91 -15.79
C GLU A 142 16.80 -30.57 -16.79
N ASP A 143 16.35 -31.80 -16.51
CA ASP A 143 15.46 -32.56 -17.38
C ASP A 143 14.07 -31.94 -17.39
N ILE A 144 13.56 -31.60 -16.20
CA ILE A 144 12.28 -30.90 -16.05
C ILE A 144 12.34 -29.51 -16.70
N ARG A 145 13.39 -28.73 -16.42
CA ARG A 145 13.59 -27.38 -16.99
C ARG A 145 13.60 -27.42 -18.52
N LYS A 146 14.26 -28.41 -19.13
CA LYS A 146 14.28 -28.58 -20.59
C LYS A 146 12.93 -29.04 -21.13
N LYS A 147 12.33 -30.08 -20.53
CA LYS A 147 11.03 -30.67 -20.93
C LYS A 147 9.93 -29.62 -21.00
N TRP A 148 9.86 -28.76 -20.00
CA TRP A 148 8.85 -27.70 -19.91
C TRP A 148 9.36 -26.34 -20.37
N THR A 149 10.58 -26.25 -20.91
CA THR A 149 11.17 -25.00 -21.43
C THR A 149 11.01 -23.85 -20.44
N ILE A 150 11.34 -24.10 -19.17
CA ILE A 150 11.21 -23.11 -18.11
C ILE A 150 12.35 -22.10 -18.24
N LYS A 151 12.00 -20.81 -18.27
CA LYS A 151 12.96 -19.70 -18.30
C LYS A 151 12.72 -18.74 -17.13
N LEU A 152 13.73 -17.92 -16.84
CA LEU A 152 13.59 -16.79 -15.94
C LEU A 152 13.66 -15.48 -16.74
N ASP A 153 12.91 -14.49 -16.31
CA ASP A 153 12.92 -13.13 -16.89
C ASP A 153 14.13 -12.33 -16.41
N HIS A 154 15.33 -12.75 -16.85
CA HIS A 154 16.60 -12.24 -16.35
C HIS A 154 16.78 -10.71 -16.48
N LYS A 155 16.11 -10.07 -17.46
CA LYS A 155 16.25 -8.64 -17.77
C LYS A 155 15.04 -7.81 -17.37
N ALA A 156 14.13 -8.37 -16.57
CA ALA A 156 12.90 -7.70 -16.15
C ALA A 156 12.10 -7.13 -17.34
N GLU A 157 11.93 -7.93 -18.40
CA GLU A 157 11.10 -7.54 -19.54
C GLU A 157 9.63 -7.47 -19.15
N ILE A 158 9.18 -8.39 -18.31
CA ILE A 158 7.82 -8.49 -17.79
C ILE A 158 7.81 -8.21 -16.30
N PHE A 159 8.66 -8.88 -15.51
CA PHE A 159 8.61 -8.84 -14.04
C PHE A 159 9.78 -8.07 -13.45
N GLN A 160 9.49 -7.03 -12.67
CA GLN A 160 10.47 -6.29 -11.87
C GLN A 160 10.28 -6.59 -10.38
N ASN A 161 11.14 -7.46 -9.85
CA ASN A 161 11.31 -7.62 -8.41
C ASN A 161 12.17 -6.47 -7.86
N LEU A 162 11.71 -5.78 -6.82
CA LEU A 162 12.37 -4.58 -6.30
C LEU A 162 13.44 -4.87 -5.24
N ASN A 163 13.38 -6.02 -4.55
CA ASN A 163 14.37 -6.35 -3.53
C ASN A 163 15.78 -6.44 -4.12
N GLY A 164 16.72 -5.63 -3.62
CA GLY A 164 18.08 -5.50 -4.16
C GLY A 164 18.17 -4.89 -5.57
N ALA A 165 17.08 -4.30 -6.07
CA ALA A 165 17.02 -3.70 -7.41
C ALA A 165 16.31 -2.33 -7.43
N VAL A 166 16.00 -1.74 -6.27
CA VAL A 166 15.42 -0.37 -6.20
C VAL A 166 16.32 0.66 -6.90
N GLY A 167 17.65 0.50 -6.81
CA GLY A 167 18.61 1.37 -7.50
C GLY A 167 18.71 1.13 -9.02
N ASP A 168 18.13 0.05 -9.54
CA ASP A 168 18.13 -0.29 -10.98
C ASP A 168 16.95 0.34 -11.72
N VAL A 169 16.02 1.00 -11.01
CA VAL A 169 14.77 1.50 -11.58
C VAL A 169 14.58 3.00 -11.37
N GLU A 170 13.93 3.62 -12.35
CA GLU A 170 13.59 5.03 -12.35
C GLU A 170 12.11 5.19 -12.70
N LEU A 171 11.41 6.04 -11.95
CA LEU A 171 10.08 6.49 -12.32
C LEU A 171 10.20 7.55 -13.43
N ARG A 172 9.60 7.26 -14.58
CA ARG A 172 9.59 8.15 -15.74
C ARG A 172 8.17 8.56 -16.09
N PHE A 173 8.09 9.71 -16.75
CA PHE A 173 6.82 10.35 -17.08
C PHE A 173 6.71 10.60 -18.57
N SER A 174 5.50 10.44 -19.07
CA SER A 174 5.06 10.93 -20.37
C SER A 174 3.78 11.76 -20.17
N ASP A 175 3.30 12.36 -21.25
CA ASP A 175 2.03 13.10 -21.23
C ASP A 175 0.82 12.23 -20.87
N THR A 176 0.90 10.93 -21.11
CA THR A 176 -0.23 9.99 -21.02
C THR A 176 -0.05 8.92 -19.96
N ASP A 177 1.14 8.79 -19.38
CA ASP A 177 1.49 7.69 -18.51
C ASP A 177 2.69 7.99 -17.58
N SER A 178 2.72 7.32 -16.44
CA SER A 178 3.82 7.28 -15.48
C SER A 178 4.28 5.84 -15.36
N TYR A 179 5.50 5.55 -15.79
CA TYR A 179 5.98 4.18 -15.96
C TYR A 179 7.32 3.94 -15.28
N LEU A 180 7.58 2.69 -14.94
CA LEU A 180 8.86 2.25 -14.38
C LEU A 180 9.81 1.89 -15.52
N TYR A 181 11.03 2.40 -15.47
CA TYR A 181 12.09 2.06 -16.40
C TYR A 181 13.26 1.43 -15.65
N ASN A 182 13.65 0.23 -16.05
CA ASN A 182 14.84 -0.44 -15.54
C ASN A 182 16.06 0.07 -16.32
N THR A 183 16.90 0.88 -15.66
CA THR A 183 18.08 1.50 -16.26
C THR A 183 19.23 0.52 -16.45
N ALA A 184 19.31 -0.55 -15.65
CA ALA A 184 20.36 -1.56 -15.76
C ALA A 184 20.26 -2.38 -17.06
N TYR A 185 19.03 -2.64 -17.53
CA TYR A 185 18.76 -3.48 -18.70
C TYR A 185 18.14 -2.73 -19.87
N GLY A 186 17.67 -1.50 -19.66
CA GLY A 186 17.01 -0.71 -20.68
C GLY A 186 15.60 -1.20 -21.02
N THR A 187 14.88 -1.72 -20.03
CA THR A 187 13.56 -2.33 -20.18
C THR A 187 12.47 -1.52 -19.49
N THR A 188 11.23 -1.70 -19.93
CA THR A 188 10.01 -1.19 -19.27
C THR A 188 9.21 -2.38 -18.74
N PRO A 189 9.40 -2.77 -17.47
CA PRO A 189 8.70 -3.91 -16.87
C PRO A 189 7.18 -3.69 -16.85
N LEU A 190 6.43 -4.79 -16.93
CA LEU A 190 4.97 -4.77 -17.01
C LEU A 190 4.28 -5.13 -15.69
N VAL A 191 5.01 -5.76 -14.76
CA VAL A 191 4.58 -6.12 -13.43
C VAL A 191 5.69 -5.75 -12.46
N VAL A 192 5.35 -4.98 -11.43
CA VAL A 192 6.29 -4.53 -10.39
C VAL A 192 5.92 -5.23 -9.10
N HIS A 193 6.89 -5.93 -8.50
CA HIS A 193 6.72 -6.71 -7.29
C HIS A 193 7.62 -6.14 -6.18
N GLY A 194 7.00 -5.64 -5.12
CA GLY A 194 7.66 -5.10 -3.93
C GLY A 194 8.15 -6.19 -2.97
N ASN A 195 8.82 -7.23 -3.49
CA ASN A 195 9.22 -8.39 -2.69
C ASN A 195 10.16 -8.01 -1.53
N GLY A 196 10.19 -8.85 -0.48
CA GLY A 196 11.04 -8.64 0.70
C GLY A 196 10.85 -7.27 1.36
N ALA A 197 11.96 -6.59 1.64
CA ALA A 197 11.97 -5.30 2.35
C ALA A 197 11.60 -4.08 1.47
N SER A 198 11.15 -4.28 0.23
CA SER A 198 10.92 -3.19 -0.74
C SER A 198 9.49 -2.65 -0.77
N LYS A 199 8.62 -3.04 0.17
CA LYS A 199 7.21 -2.58 0.25
C LYS A 199 7.07 -1.05 0.29
N ILE A 200 7.94 -0.36 1.04
CA ILE A 200 7.90 1.11 1.14
C ILE A 200 8.32 1.76 -0.19
N ALA A 201 9.30 1.18 -0.89
CA ALA A 201 9.68 1.64 -2.21
C ALA A 201 8.52 1.44 -3.22
N LEU A 202 7.84 0.28 -3.16
CA LEU A 202 6.65 0.02 -3.96
C LEU A 202 5.53 1.03 -3.65
N ASN A 203 5.26 1.35 -2.38
CA ASN A 203 4.26 2.37 -2.01
C ASN A 203 4.58 3.73 -2.64
N SER A 204 5.85 4.14 -2.63
CA SER A 204 6.28 5.41 -3.26
C SER A 204 6.05 5.37 -4.78
N LEU A 205 6.41 4.28 -5.44
CA LEU A 205 6.19 4.10 -6.88
C LEU A 205 4.69 4.02 -7.23
N GLY A 206 3.90 3.31 -6.41
CA GLY A 206 2.46 3.08 -6.61
C GLY A 206 1.60 4.35 -6.61
N ASN A 207 2.09 5.44 -6.01
CA ASN A 207 1.48 6.76 -6.13
C ASN A 207 1.42 7.28 -7.58
N TYR A 208 2.24 6.73 -8.47
CA TYR A 208 2.40 7.19 -9.85
C TYR A 208 2.08 6.12 -10.88
N LEU A 209 2.58 4.91 -10.63
CA LEU A 209 2.42 3.74 -11.49
C LEU A 209 0.95 3.36 -11.69
N ALA A 210 0.67 2.54 -12.70
CA ALA A 210 -0.69 2.14 -13.08
C ALA A 210 -1.65 3.33 -13.33
N LYS A 211 -1.10 4.47 -13.77
CA LYS A 211 -1.84 5.73 -13.98
C LYS A 211 -2.44 6.35 -12.71
N SER A 212 -1.95 5.99 -11.51
CA SER A 212 -2.38 6.62 -10.26
C SER A 212 -2.20 8.14 -10.28
N TRP A 213 -1.10 8.61 -10.84
CA TRP A 213 -0.83 10.03 -11.09
C TRP A 213 -0.13 10.21 -12.43
N ILE A 214 -0.59 11.16 -13.25
CA ILE A 214 0.10 11.52 -14.50
C ILE A 214 0.24 13.04 -14.65
N PRO A 215 1.32 13.56 -15.27
CA PRO A 215 1.62 15.01 -15.28
C PRO A 215 0.47 15.91 -15.77
N LYS A 216 -0.26 15.47 -16.80
CA LYS A 216 -1.36 16.26 -17.39
C LYS A 216 -2.69 16.17 -16.63
N LYS A 217 -2.92 15.10 -15.87
CA LYS A 217 -4.21 14.86 -15.18
C LYS A 217 -4.11 14.86 -13.67
N ASN A 218 -2.91 14.99 -13.10
CA ASN A 218 -2.64 14.83 -11.67
C ASN A 218 -3.09 13.44 -11.17
N CYS A 219 -3.48 13.33 -9.90
CA CYS A 219 -3.93 12.11 -9.28
C CYS A 219 -5.27 11.62 -9.85
N LEU A 220 -5.26 10.51 -10.59
CA LEU A 220 -6.47 9.83 -11.04
C LEU A 220 -7.04 8.92 -9.93
N ALA A 221 -6.16 8.27 -9.17
CA ALA A 221 -6.52 7.39 -8.06
C ALA A 221 -7.27 8.11 -6.92
N CYS A 222 -7.13 9.44 -6.81
CA CYS A 222 -7.81 10.26 -5.80
C CYS A 222 -9.33 10.36 -6.05
N SER A 223 -9.79 10.04 -7.26
CA SER A 223 -11.22 10.00 -7.60
C SER A 223 -11.83 8.60 -7.50
N GLU A 224 -11.02 7.58 -7.19
CA GLU A 224 -11.50 6.21 -7.05
C GLU A 224 -12.18 6.02 -5.70
N ASP A 225 -13.33 5.32 -5.71
CA ASP A 225 -14.10 4.94 -4.52
C ASP A 225 -14.48 6.09 -3.59
N THR A 226 -14.62 7.32 -4.11
CA THR A 226 -15.06 8.47 -3.33
C THR A 226 -16.56 8.42 -3.02
N ILE A 227 -16.96 8.97 -1.87
CA ILE A 227 -18.38 9.12 -1.48
C ILE A 227 -18.79 10.59 -1.55
N THR A 228 -20.10 10.86 -1.61
CA THR A 228 -20.66 12.23 -1.71
C THR A 228 -21.58 12.52 -0.52
N LEU A 229 -21.11 13.30 0.45
CA LEU A 229 -21.83 13.53 1.71
C LEU A 229 -23.04 14.46 1.56
N GLU A 230 -23.11 15.26 0.50
CA GLU A 230 -24.26 16.15 0.20
C GLU A 230 -25.56 15.37 0.00
N THR A 231 -25.47 14.09 -0.39
CA THR A 231 -26.63 13.21 -0.59
C THR A 231 -27.23 12.72 0.74
N PHE A 232 -26.50 12.82 1.85
CA PHE A 232 -26.92 12.31 3.15
C PHE A 232 -27.69 13.38 3.92
N LYS A 233 -28.84 12.98 4.50
CA LYS A 233 -29.51 13.82 5.51
C LYS A 233 -28.59 13.94 6.73
N VAL A 234 -28.74 15.02 7.51
CA VAL A 234 -27.88 15.29 8.69
C VAL A 234 -27.76 14.08 9.61
N LYS A 235 -28.88 13.43 9.97
CA LYS A 235 -28.90 12.23 10.83
C LYS A 235 -28.20 11.00 10.24
N GLN A 236 -28.02 10.96 8.92
CA GLN A 236 -27.37 9.86 8.19
C GLN A 236 -25.89 10.12 7.94
N LYS A 237 -25.41 11.35 8.16
CA LYS A 237 -23.99 11.66 8.01
C LYS A 237 -23.17 10.85 9.03
N PRO A 238 -21.95 10.40 8.66
CA PRO A 238 -21.10 9.59 9.54
C PRO A 238 -20.92 10.21 10.92
N HIS A 239 -20.93 9.39 11.96
CA HIS A 239 -20.62 9.78 13.33
C HIS A 239 -19.11 9.95 13.49
N VAL A 240 -18.67 11.12 13.96
CA VAL A 240 -17.24 11.46 14.04
C VAL A 240 -16.85 11.77 15.49
N ILE A 241 -15.72 11.23 15.95
CA ILE A 241 -15.03 11.80 17.11
C ILE A 241 -14.01 12.82 16.61
N LEU A 242 -14.18 14.09 16.99
CA LEU A 242 -13.16 15.13 16.86
C LEU A 242 -12.29 15.11 18.11
N ALA A 243 -11.06 14.59 17.99
CA ALA A 243 -10.12 14.50 19.09
C ALA A 243 -9.08 15.62 19.02
N VAL A 244 -9.13 16.54 19.99
CA VAL A 244 -8.26 17.72 20.10
C VAL A 244 -7.18 17.50 21.15
N PHE A 245 -5.92 17.69 20.76
CA PHE A 245 -4.76 17.50 21.62
C PHE A 245 -3.98 18.80 21.84
N VAL A 246 -3.99 19.29 23.10
CA VAL A 246 -3.27 20.50 23.55
C VAL A 246 -2.10 20.08 24.44
N GLU A 247 -1.05 19.55 23.82
CA GLU A 247 0.06 18.89 24.54
C GLU A 247 1.21 19.83 24.93
N ARG A 248 1.22 21.04 24.38
CA ARG A 248 2.26 22.04 24.62
C ARG A 248 1.70 23.46 24.52
N PRO A 249 2.36 24.45 25.16
CA PRO A 249 2.03 25.86 24.96
C PRO A 249 2.02 26.20 23.46
N THR A 250 0.85 26.54 22.94
CA THR A 250 0.56 26.74 21.53
C THR A 250 0.00 28.14 21.32
N PRO A 251 0.69 29.00 20.54
CA PRO A 251 0.18 30.33 20.21
C PRO A 251 -1.16 30.25 19.46
N PHE A 252 -2.00 31.27 19.66
CA PHE A 252 -3.28 31.45 18.95
C PHE A 252 -4.29 30.31 19.19
N LEU A 253 -4.32 29.75 20.41
CA LEU A 253 -5.23 28.64 20.74
C LEU A 253 -6.72 29.04 20.64
N LYS A 254 -7.05 30.31 20.92
CA LYS A 254 -8.43 30.81 20.78
C LYS A 254 -8.87 30.78 19.32
N GLU A 255 -8.02 31.24 18.42
CA GLU A 255 -8.23 31.22 16.97
C GLU A 255 -8.28 29.79 16.43
N PHE A 256 -7.52 28.85 17.02
CA PHE A 256 -7.66 27.42 16.73
C PHE A 256 -9.08 26.93 17.05
N PHE A 257 -9.59 27.23 18.25
CA PHE A 257 -10.95 26.84 18.64
C PHE A 257 -12.04 27.48 17.78
N GLU A 258 -11.90 28.77 17.45
CA GLU A 258 -12.79 29.46 16.51
C GLU A 258 -12.87 28.72 15.17
N ARG A 259 -11.74 28.23 14.65
CA ARG A 259 -11.71 27.44 13.41
C ARG A 259 -12.39 26.09 13.54
N LEU A 260 -12.34 25.43 14.70
CA LEU A 260 -13.09 24.18 14.93
C LEU A 260 -14.60 24.39 14.85
N LEU A 261 -15.07 25.53 15.34
CA LEU A 261 -16.49 25.90 15.25
C LEU A 261 -16.90 26.12 13.79
N LEU A 262 -15.99 26.64 12.95
CA LEU A 262 -16.21 26.89 11.53
C LEU A 262 -16.13 25.65 10.63
N LEU A 263 -15.70 24.48 11.14
CA LEU A 263 -15.71 23.25 10.33
C LEU A 263 -17.13 22.98 9.83
N ASP A 264 -17.29 22.81 8.52
CA ASP A 264 -18.57 22.52 7.85
C ASP A 264 -18.93 21.04 8.00
N TYR A 265 -19.30 20.68 9.22
CA TYR A 265 -19.82 19.36 9.57
C TYR A 265 -20.82 19.51 10.72
N PRO A 266 -21.96 18.80 10.71
CA PRO A 266 -22.97 18.95 11.75
C PRO A 266 -22.39 18.60 13.12
N LYS A 267 -22.36 19.57 14.04
CA LYS A 267 -21.82 19.36 15.38
C LYS A 267 -22.61 18.31 16.18
N GLU A 268 -23.91 18.16 15.90
CA GLU A 268 -24.76 17.08 16.44
C GLU A 268 -24.37 15.66 15.95
N ARG A 269 -23.47 15.56 14.97
CA ARG A 269 -22.88 14.29 14.49
C ARG A 269 -21.42 14.15 14.93
N MET A 270 -20.97 14.99 15.86
CA MET A 270 -19.61 15.02 16.35
C MET A 270 -19.57 14.87 17.86
N ASP A 271 -18.85 13.87 18.35
CA ASP A 271 -18.37 13.83 19.73
C ASP A 271 -17.05 14.59 19.82
N LEU A 272 -16.88 15.42 20.86
CA LEU A 272 -15.65 16.16 21.09
C LEU A 272 -14.83 15.45 22.18
N PHE A 273 -13.65 14.97 21.82
CA PHE A 273 -12.67 14.47 22.78
C PHE A 273 -11.56 15.51 22.92
N VAL A 274 -11.27 15.97 24.13
CA VAL A 274 -10.21 16.97 24.37
C VAL A 274 -9.24 16.45 25.42
N HIS A 275 -7.95 16.54 25.13
CA HIS A 275 -6.90 16.38 26.12
C HIS A 275 -6.06 17.66 26.20
N CYS A 276 -5.88 18.17 27.42
CA CYS A 276 -5.02 19.32 27.69
C CYS A 276 -3.88 18.89 28.60
N GLY A 277 -2.69 18.72 28.02
CA GLY A 277 -1.45 18.48 28.75
C GLY A 277 -0.65 19.75 29.05
N ALA A 278 -1.11 20.92 28.58
CA ALA A 278 -0.42 22.20 28.73
C ALA A 278 -1.07 23.09 29.81
N GLU A 279 -0.37 23.28 30.93
CA GLU A 279 -0.87 24.02 32.10
C GLU A 279 -1.36 25.44 31.75
N TYR A 280 -0.63 26.16 30.90
CA TYR A 280 -0.97 27.51 30.45
C TYR A 280 -2.29 27.62 29.69
N HIS A 281 -2.83 26.52 29.16
CA HIS A 281 -4.04 26.52 28.33
C HIS A 281 -5.26 25.94 29.03
N LYS A 282 -5.16 25.56 30.30
CA LYS A 282 -6.29 25.03 31.07
C LYS A 282 -7.50 25.94 31.00
N ASP A 283 -7.33 27.22 31.33
CA ASP A 283 -8.43 28.18 31.36
C ASP A 283 -8.99 28.44 29.95
N ASP A 284 -8.14 28.45 28.92
CA ASP A 284 -8.59 28.60 27.53
C ASP A 284 -9.50 27.44 27.10
N VAL A 285 -9.12 26.19 27.44
CA VAL A 285 -9.91 24.99 27.12
C VAL A 285 -11.21 24.95 27.94
N ASP A 286 -11.15 25.23 29.24
CA ASP A 286 -12.32 25.26 30.13
C ASP A 286 -13.34 26.31 29.65
N ASN A 287 -12.87 27.51 29.24
CA ASN A 287 -13.72 28.56 28.69
C ASN A 287 -14.35 28.16 27.34
N PHE A 288 -13.57 27.51 26.45
CA PHE A 288 -14.11 27.02 25.19
C PHE A 288 -15.22 25.98 25.41
N LEU A 289 -14.97 24.99 26.25
CA LEU A 289 -15.90 23.90 26.51
C LEU A 289 -17.16 24.39 27.22
N SER A 290 -17.04 25.21 28.26
CA SER A 290 -18.21 25.78 28.96
C SER A 290 -19.14 26.54 28.01
N THR A 291 -18.58 27.25 27.02
CA THR A 291 -19.36 28.03 26.04
C THR A 291 -19.93 27.17 24.91
N HIS A 292 -19.23 26.15 24.44
CA HIS A 292 -19.54 25.48 23.17
C HIS A 292 -19.91 24.00 23.26
N GLN A 293 -19.74 23.34 24.41
CA GLN A 293 -19.99 21.90 24.56
C GLN A 293 -21.40 21.47 24.11
N HIS A 294 -22.42 22.30 24.36
CA HIS A 294 -23.81 22.03 24.03
C HIS A 294 -24.10 21.91 22.52
N LYS A 295 -23.16 22.31 21.65
CA LYS A 295 -23.28 22.18 20.20
C LYS A 295 -22.93 20.77 19.72
N TYR A 296 -22.11 20.05 20.48
CA TYR A 296 -21.61 18.71 20.13
C TYR A 296 -22.53 17.63 20.68
N ASN A 297 -22.49 16.43 20.10
CA ASN A 297 -23.30 15.29 20.55
C ASN A 297 -22.92 14.85 21.97
N SER A 298 -21.62 14.77 22.25
CA SER A 298 -21.08 14.57 23.59
C SER A 298 -19.69 15.20 23.71
N VAL A 299 -19.20 15.36 24.94
CA VAL A 299 -17.87 15.88 25.23
C VAL A 299 -17.17 15.00 26.28
N THR A 300 -15.97 14.54 25.94
CA THR A 300 -15.03 13.91 26.87
C THR A 300 -13.83 14.82 27.02
N TYR A 301 -13.54 15.26 28.24
CA TYR A 301 -12.42 16.16 28.52
C TYR A 301 -11.50 15.57 29.56
N LEU A 302 -10.29 15.23 29.12
CA LEU A 302 -9.19 14.78 29.95
C LEU A 302 -8.36 15.98 30.39
N LYS A 303 -8.51 16.35 31.66
CA LYS A 303 -7.82 17.51 32.24
C LYS A 303 -6.40 17.18 32.66
N ILE A 304 -5.56 18.21 32.71
CA ILE A 304 -4.17 18.10 33.14
C ILE A 304 -4.03 17.51 34.55
N GLU A 305 -4.97 17.81 35.47
CA GLU A 305 -4.93 17.34 36.86
C GLU A 305 -5.07 15.82 36.98
N GLN A 306 -5.60 15.16 35.95
CA GLN A 306 -5.73 13.70 35.91
C GLN A 306 -4.41 13.01 35.54
N GLY A 307 -3.38 13.76 35.13
CA GLY A 307 -2.02 13.25 34.94
C GLY A 307 -1.85 12.30 33.75
N TYR A 308 -2.77 12.33 32.78
CA TYR A 308 -2.64 11.52 31.57
C TYR A 308 -1.45 11.97 30.71
N LYS A 309 -0.67 10.99 30.23
CA LYS A 309 0.39 11.25 29.25
C LYS A 309 -0.23 11.34 27.85
N GLU A 310 0.37 12.14 26.97
CA GLU A 310 -0.08 12.32 25.57
C GLU A 310 -0.39 10.99 24.87
N TRP A 311 0.55 10.04 24.89
CA TRP A 311 0.36 8.74 24.21
C TRP A 311 -0.87 7.98 24.75
N HIS A 312 -1.14 8.08 26.05
CA HIS A 312 -2.26 7.40 26.68
C HIS A 312 -3.57 8.11 26.33
N ALA A 313 -3.59 9.44 26.36
CA ALA A 313 -4.76 10.21 25.93
C ALA A 313 -5.13 9.96 24.46
N ARG A 314 -4.14 9.83 23.57
CA ARG A 314 -4.36 9.47 22.16
C ARG A 314 -4.97 8.08 22.00
N ASN A 315 -4.49 7.09 22.77
CA ASN A 315 -5.08 5.75 22.78
C ASN A 315 -6.52 5.77 23.31
N LEU A 316 -6.78 6.48 24.42
CA LEU A 316 -8.12 6.62 24.98
C LEU A 316 -9.09 7.23 23.96
N GLY A 317 -8.68 8.24 23.18
CA GLY A 317 -9.52 8.81 22.12
C GLY A 317 -9.94 7.78 21.05
N LEU A 318 -9.04 6.88 20.67
CA LEU A 318 -9.35 5.79 19.73
C LEU A 318 -10.25 4.72 20.37
N GLU A 319 -10.02 4.40 21.65
CA GLU A 319 -10.87 3.49 22.41
C GLU A 319 -12.30 4.04 22.54
N GLU A 320 -12.46 5.35 22.76
CA GLU A 320 -13.76 6.01 22.79
C GLU A 320 -14.49 5.85 21.46
N CYS A 321 -13.81 6.04 20.32
CA CYS A 321 -14.43 5.81 19.00
C CYS A 321 -14.94 4.37 18.87
N THR A 322 -14.14 3.40 19.33
CA THR A 322 -14.54 1.98 19.33
C THR A 322 -15.76 1.75 20.24
N LYS A 323 -15.81 2.35 21.42
CA LYS A 323 -16.93 2.20 22.38
C LYS A 323 -18.24 2.74 21.83
N VAL A 324 -18.21 3.90 21.16
CA VAL A 324 -19.41 4.54 20.59
C VAL A 324 -19.71 4.09 19.17
N ASN A 325 -18.93 3.14 18.64
CA ASN A 325 -19.01 2.67 17.26
C ASN A 325 -19.02 3.85 16.26
N CYS A 326 -18.05 4.74 16.41
CA CYS A 326 -17.89 5.91 15.56
C CYS A 326 -17.45 5.50 14.15
N ASP A 327 -17.92 6.21 13.12
CA ASP A 327 -17.57 5.91 11.74
C ASP A 327 -16.17 6.47 11.40
N TYR A 328 -15.81 7.63 11.95
CA TYR A 328 -14.49 8.27 11.73
C TYR A 328 -13.91 8.89 12.99
N TYR A 329 -12.60 8.72 13.17
CA TYR A 329 -11.82 9.39 14.20
C TYR A 329 -10.95 10.47 13.58
N PHE A 330 -11.16 11.73 13.98
CA PHE A 330 -10.41 12.88 13.47
C PHE A 330 -9.53 13.49 14.57
N ALA A 331 -8.27 13.07 14.61
CA ALA A 331 -7.26 13.62 15.52
C ALA A 331 -6.67 14.93 14.98
N LEU A 332 -6.66 15.94 15.85
CA LEU A 332 -6.16 17.27 15.52
C LEU A 332 -5.37 17.86 16.68
N ASP A 333 -4.10 18.17 16.43
CA ASP A 333 -3.27 18.85 17.40
C ASP A 333 -3.53 20.36 17.39
N SER A 334 -3.43 21.01 18.54
CA SER A 334 -3.61 22.46 18.74
C SER A 334 -2.79 23.36 17.81
N HIS A 335 -1.67 22.87 17.27
CA HIS A 335 -0.81 23.62 16.35
C HIS A 335 -1.14 23.40 14.87
N ALA A 336 -2.16 22.57 14.56
CA ALA A 336 -2.66 22.31 13.22
C ALA A 336 -3.82 23.26 12.88
N MET A 337 -3.48 24.42 12.31
CA MET A 337 -4.47 25.44 11.94
C MET A 337 -5.18 25.09 10.64
N LEU A 338 -6.40 24.55 10.74
CA LEU A 338 -7.25 24.26 9.57
C LEU A 338 -7.87 25.56 9.03
N THR A 339 -7.40 26.00 7.87
CA THR A 339 -7.92 27.21 7.22
C THR A 339 -9.09 26.94 6.29
N ASN A 340 -9.29 25.67 5.88
CA ASN A 340 -10.41 25.25 5.04
C ASN A 340 -11.54 24.69 5.92
N PRO A 341 -12.73 25.31 5.99
CA PRO A 341 -13.85 24.81 6.77
C PRO A 341 -14.34 23.43 6.29
N ASP A 342 -14.15 23.10 5.01
CA ASP A 342 -14.55 21.82 4.42
C ASP A 342 -13.59 20.66 4.75
N ALA A 343 -12.50 20.90 5.49
CA ALA A 343 -11.41 19.93 5.62
C ALA A 343 -11.88 18.53 6.09
N LEU A 344 -12.71 18.45 7.13
CA LEU A 344 -13.23 17.17 7.64
C LEU A 344 -14.11 16.49 6.59
N ARG A 345 -15.03 17.24 5.97
CA ARG A 345 -15.94 16.73 4.94
C ARG A 345 -15.16 16.15 3.76
N LEU A 346 -14.20 16.89 3.23
CA LEU A 346 -13.35 16.46 2.11
C LEU A 346 -12.55 15.20 2.45
N LEU A 347 -12.03 15.07 3.67
CA LEU A 347 -11.29 13.87 4.08
C LEU A 347 -12.19 12.62 4.16
N ILE A 348 -13.42 12.78 4.65
CA ILE A 348 -14.40 11.68 4.71
C ILE A 348 -14.84 11.27 3.29
N GLU A 349 -15.08 12.24 2.40
CA GLU A 349 -15.47 11.99 1.01
C GLU A 349 -14.43 11.21 0.21
N GLN A 350 -13.16 11.27 0.61
CA GLN A 350 -12.10 10.44 0.03
C GLN A 350 -12.23 8.95 0.39
N ASN A 351 -13.05 8.57 1.37
CA ASN A 351 -13.32 7.16 1.72
C ASN A 351 -12.03 6.31 1.84
N ARG A 352 -11.06 6.81 2.61
CA ARG A 352 -9.79 6.12 2.88
C ARG A 352 -9.75 5.71 4.34
N ARG A 353 -9.10 4.57 4.62
CA ARG A 353 -8.93 4.06 6.00
C ARG A 353 -8.18 5.03 6.91
N VAL A 354 -7.10 5.62 6.39
CA VAL A 354 -6.30 6.64 7.06
C VAL A 354 -5.91 7.69 6.04
N LEU A 355 -6.20 8.95 6.35
CA LEU A 355 -5.87 10.09 5.50
C LEU A 355 -5.57 11.31 6.35
N ALA A 356 -4.60 12.11 5.91
CA ALA A 356 -4.25 13.37 6.55
C ALA A 356 -4.26 14.50 5.51
N PRO A 357 -4.76 15.70 5.85
CA PRO A 357 -4.60 16.86 5.00
C PRO A 357 -3.14 17.31 5.05
N LEU A 358 -2.58 17.73 3.91
CA LEU A 358 -1.23 18.29 3.87
C LEU A 358 -1.19 19.66 4.56
N LEU A 359 -0.50 19.73 5.70
CA LEU A 359 -0.23 20.95 6.45
C LEU A 359 1.25 21.29 6.35
N VAL A 360 1.56 22.51 5.91
CA VAL A 360 2.92 22.99 5.67
C VAL A 360 3.18 24.20 6.55
N ARG A 361 4.34 24.24 7.21
CA ARG A 361 4.78 25.42 7.94
C ARG A 361 5.00 26.57 6.94
N PRO A 362 4.39 27.75 7.15
CA PRO A 362 4.52 28.87 6.23
C PRO A 362 5.99 29.20 5.88
N ASN A 363 6.26 29.42 4.60
CA ASN A 363 7.58 29.78 4.07
C ASN A 363 8.72 28.78 4.40
N ARG A 364 8.38 27.52 4.66
CA ARG A 364 9.31 26.43 4.95
C ARG A 364 8.86 25.15 4.21
N LEU A 365 9.73 24.14 4.21
CA LEU A 365 9.39 22.82 3.65
C LEU A 365 8.81 21.86 4.70
N TRP A 366 8.99 22.14 5.99
CA TRP A 366 8.48 21.28 7.06
C TRP A 366 6.97 21.14 6.99
N SER A 367 6.50 19.88 6.96
CA SER A 367 5.09 19.51 6.86
C SER A 367 4.76 18.36 7.83
N ASN A 368 3.49 17.97 7.86
CA ASN A 368 2.97 16.89 8.71
C ASN A 368 3.10 15.47 8.13
N PHE A 369 4.00 15.24 7.17
CA PHE A 369 4.26 13.90 6.63
C PHE A 369 5.73 13.72 6.24
N TRP A 370 6.17 12.46 6.23
CA TRP A 370 7.45 12.05 5.64
C TRP A 370 7.19 11.23 4.40
N GLY A 371 7.88 11.54 3.29
CA GLY A 371 7.74 10.78 2.05
C GLY A 371 8.63 9.53 1.98
N ALA A 372 9.63 9.41 2.86
CA ALA A 372 10.55 8.28 2.92
C ALA A 372 11.07 8.05 4.35
N LEU A 373 11.65 6.87 4.57
CA LEU A 373 12.31 6.49 5.81
C LEU A 373 13.79 6.17 5.55
N SER A 374 14.65 6.46 6.52
CA SER A 374 16.02 5.95 6.54
C SER A 374 16.04 4.45 6.85
N ALA A 375 17.21 3.80 6.70
CA ALA A 375 17.38 2.39 7.06
C ALA A 375 17.00 2.12 8.53
N ASP A 376 17.28 3.07 9.44
CA ASP A 376 16.93 2.96 10.86
C ASP A 376 15.48 3.35 11.20
N GLY A 377 14.62 3.60 10.20
CA GLY A 377 13.21 3.95 10.41
C GLY A 377 12.94 5.41 10.79
N PHE A 378 13.93 6.30 10.67
CA PHE A 378 13.80 7.74 10.92
C PHE A 378 13.48 8.52 9.64
N TYR A 379 13.37 9.85 9.76
CA TYR A 379 13.11 10.74 8.64
C TYR A 379 14.14 10.56 7.51
N ALA A 380 13.63 10.37 6.29
CA ALA A 380 14.36 10.64 5.06
C ALA A 380 13.50 11.50 4.12
N ARG A 381 14.16 12.29 3.28
CA ARG A 381 13.47 13.07 2.25
C ARG A 381 13.26 12.20 1.02
N SER A 382 12.00 12.02 0.59
CA SER A 382 11.70 11.40 -0.69
C SER A 382 12.04 12.32 -1.86
N VAL A 383 12.27 11.73 -3.03
CA VAL A 383 12.62 12.45 -4.27
C VAL A 383 11.56 13.47 -4.70
N ASP A 384 10.30 13.24 -4.34
CA ASP A 384 9.13 14.02 -4.71
C ASP A 384 8.61 14.94 -3.58
N TYR A 385 9.21 14.91 -2.39
CA TYR A 385 8.72 15.64 -1.21
C TYR A 385 8.53 17.13 -1.48
N VAL A 386 9.52 17.76 -2.12
CA VAL A 386 9.48 19.21 -2.42
C VAL A 386 8.37 19.54 -3.40
N ASP A 387 8.13 18.65 -4.38
CA ASP A 387 7.07 18.85 -5.37
C ASP A 387 5.69 18.71 -4.73
N ILE A 388 5.50 17.76 -3.82
CA ILE A 388 4.25 17.58 -3.06
C ILE A 388 4.00 18.79 -2.15
N VAL A 389 4.99 19.20 -1.35
CA VAL A 389 4.88 20.35 -0.43
C VAL A 389 4.58 21.66 -1.19
N LYS A 390 5.17 21.83 -2.37
CA LYS A 390 4.90 22.99 -3.25
C LYS A 390 3.66 22.81 -4.13
N ARG A 391 2.89 21.73 -3.96
CA ARG A 391 1.67 21.42 -4.72
C ARG A 391 1.89 21.40 -6.25
N LYS A 392 3.09 20.98 -6.68
CA LYS A 392 3.43 20.71 -8.09
C LYS A 392 2.98 19.32 -8.53
N ARG A 393 2.84 18.39 -7.58
CA ARG A 393 2.19 17.09 -7.75
C ARG A 393 0.99 17.07 -6.82
N LYS A 394 -0.20 17.22 -7.40
CA LYS A 394 -1.48 17.27 -6.68
C LYS A 394 -2.22 15.95 -6.74
#